data_AF-A0A558H4G3-F1
#
_entry.id   AF-A0A558H4G3-F1
#
_cell.length_a   1.000
_cell.length_b   1.000
_cell.length_c   1.000
_cell.angle_alpha   90.00
_cell.angle_beta   90.00
_cell.angle_gamma   90.00
#
_symmetry.space_group_name_H-M   'P 1'
#
loop_
_entity.id
_entity.type
_entity.pdbx_description
1 polymer ?
#
loop_
_entity_poly.entity_id
_entity_poly.type
_entity_poly.pdbx_seq_one_letter_code
_entity_poly.pdbx_strand_id
1 'polypeptide(L)'
;MSSVSAKPRRWAGPGFETFGSIFGFIYTFLAGNVLLAVANAPLVLCLALVADPAAAWPFFLALSVTIAPSLAGIFAAFRALNDDGGAVKPVAAFLRGYKRSFAKAALLGAGAVAMLLFLGVDLAVLQSNAQTVPGAALLVPLIVVVAAVTVSLTVTAIAGVVLLPEASMKSILKASLFLAVQRWYLSLAMLVLLGIIVSAAVMQPVLGIALAPAPLLFVIWSNASYAFHAVLRSA
;
A
#
# COMPACT_ATOMS: atom_id res chain seq x y z
N MET A 1 35.55 56.01 -14.68
CA MET A 1 35.62 54.54 -14.49
C MET A 1 34.72 54.19 -13.31
N SER A 2 33.52 53.68 -13.58
CA SER A 2 32.51 53.36 -12.57
C SER A 2 32.80 52.01 -11.93
N SER A 3 32.95 51.96 -10.61
CA SER A 3 33.07 50.72 -9.86
C SER A 3 31.68 50.11 -9.64
N VAL A 4 31.40 49.00 -10.31
CA VAL A 4 30.22 48.18 -10.06
C VAL A 4 30.45 47.42 -8.75
N SER A 5 29.81 47.88 -7.68
CA SER A 5 29.77 47.16 -6.40
C SER A 5 28.89 45.92 -6.54
N ALA A 6 29.51 44.75 -6.61
CA ALA A 6 28.82 43.47 -6.61
C ALA A 6 28.22 43.20 -5.22
N LYS A 7 26.90 43.36 -5.11
CA LYS A 7 26.15 43.07 -3.88
C LYS A 7 26.29 41.58 -3.53
N PRO A 8 26.73 41.21 -2.32
CA PRO A 8 26.89 39.81 -1.96
C PRO A 8 25.51 39.12 -1.95
N ARG A 9 25.36 38.08 -2.77
CA ARG A 9 24.19 37.20 -2.76
C ARG A 9 24.15 36.48 -1.42
N ARG A 10 23.37 36.98 -0.46
CA ARG A 10 22.99 36.24 0.74
C ARG A 10 22.25 34.98 0.30
N TRP A 11 22.87 33.82 0.46
CA TRP A 11 22.20 32.54 0.34
C TRP A 11 21.17 32.47 1.46
N ALA A 12 19.89 32.64 1.11
CA ALA A 12 18.81 32.31 2.03
C ALA A 12 18.81 30.78 2.16
N GLY A 13 19.42 30.27 3.24
CA GLY A 13 19.28 28.87 3.60
C GLY A 13 17.78 28.51 3.74
N PRO A 14 17.40 27.25 3.54
CA PRO A 14 16.01 26.82 3.69
C PRO A 14 15.47 27.29 5.05
N GLY A 15 14.34 28.00 5.02
CA GLY A 15 13.74 28.58 6.23
C GLY A 15 13.34 27.50 7.24
N PHE A 16 13.12 27.90 8.50
CA PHE A 16 12.61 27.01 9.55
C PHE A 16 11.38 26.19 9.11
N GLU A 17 10.56 26.75 8.23
CA GLU A 17 9.40 26.08 7.62
C GLU A 17 9.78 24.88 6.75
N THR A 18 10.83 24.99 5.93
CA THR A 18 11.33 23.89 5.09
C THR A 18 11.89 22.75 5.96
N PHE A 19 12.66 23.09 7.00
CA PHE A 19 13.15 22.09 7.95
C PHE A 19 12.01 21.40 8.70
N GLY A 20 11.02 22.16 9.18
CA GLY A 20 9.84 21.62 9.84
C GLY A 20 9.07 20.64 8.95
N SER A 21 8.91 20.95 7.66
CA SER A 21 8.25 20.05 6.71
C SER A 21 9.05 18.76 6.50
N ILE A 22 10.37 18.85 6.27
CA ILE A 22 11.23 17.67 6.10
C ILE A 22 11.16 16.76 7.34
N PHE A 23 11.26 17.33 8.54
CA PHE A 23 11.12 16.56 9.78
C PHE A 23 9.74 15.93 9.92
N GLY A 24 8.67 16.62 9.53
CA GLY A 24 7.31 16.07 9.51
C GLY A 24 7.18 14.85 8.60
N PHE A 25 7.78 14.88 7.41
CA PHE A 25 7.84 13.74 6.49
C PHE A 25 8.63 12.57 7.08
N ILE A 26 9.85 12.83 7.55
CA ILE A 26 10.71 11.79 8.14
C ILE A 26 10.01 11.14 9.33
N TYR A 27 9.46 11.93 10.25
CA TYR A 27 8.76 11.43 11.42
C TYR A 27 7.52 10.62 11.04
N THR A 28 6.74 11.07 10.05
CA THR A 28 5.56 10.34 9.58
C THR A 28 5.92 9.00 8.95
N PHE A 29 7.00 8.93 8.18
CA PHE A 29 7.46 7.66 7.60
C PHE A 29 8.00 6.71 8.66
N LEU A 30 8.79 7.22 9.61
CA LEU A 30 9.33 6.41 10.69
C LEU A 30 8.22 5.88 11.60
N ALA A 31 7.34 6.76 12.09
CA ALA A 31 6.19 6.38 12.90
C ALA A 31 5.25 5.46 12.13
N GLY A 32 5.07 5.71 10.83
CA GLY A 32 4.25 4.89 9.93
C GLY A 32 4.75 3.46 9.82
N ASN A 33 6.05 3.25 9.63
CA ASN A 33 6.65 1.92 9.60
C ASN A 33 6.49 1.18 10.94
N VAL A 34 6.74 1.86 12.06
CA VAL A 34 6.56 1.27 13.40
C VAL A 34 5.10 0.85 13.62
N LEU A 35 4.14 1.71 13.27
CA LEU A 35 2.72 1.41 13.40
C LEU A 35 2.26 0.29 12.47
N LEU A 36 2.80 0.22 11.24
CA LEU A 36 2.56 -0.91 10.33
C LEU A 36 3.12 -2.21 10.91
N ALA A 37 4.33 -2.20 11.46
CA ALA A 37 4.94 -3.37 12.11
C ALA A 37 4.11 -3.83 13.31
N VAL A 38 3.63 -2.90 14.15
CA VAL A 38 2.78 -3.20 15.31
C VAL A 38 1.41 -3.72 14.89
N ALA A 39 0.76 -3.06 13.92
CA ALA A 39 -0.56 -3.48 13.43
C ALA A 39 -0.54 -4.85 12.74
N ASN A 40 0.61 -5.22 12.17
CA ASN A 40 0.86 -6.52 11.53
C ASN A 40 1.75 -7.42 12.39
N ALA A 41 1.88 -7.16 13.70
CA ALA A 41 2.78 -7.90 14.57
C ALA A 41 2.57 -9.42 14.51
N PRO A 42 1.34 -9.97 14.43
CA PRO A 42 1.14 -11.40 14.24
C PRO A 42 1.87 -11.92 12.99
N LEU A 43 1.71 -11.23 11.85
CA LEU A 43 2.35 -11.58 10.59
C LEU A 43 3.88 -11.47 10.68
N VAL A 44 4.40 -10.36 11.21
CA VAL A 44 5.84 -10.12 11.32
C VAL A 44 6.51 -11.15 12.22
N LEU A 45 5.90 -11.44 13.37
CA LEU A 45 6.43 -12.42 14.32
C LEU A 45 6.42 -13.82 13.72
N CYS A 46 5.34 -14.25 13.08
CA CYS A 46 5.31 -15.55 12.43
C CYS A 46 6.33 -15.66 11.30
N LEU A 47 6.54 -14.60 10.50
CA LEU A 47 7.55 -14.59 9.44
C LEU A 47 8.97 -14.66 9.99
N ALA A 48 9.21 -14.04 11.15
CA ALA A 48 10.52 -14.09 11.81
C ALA A 48 10.81 -15.43 12.49
N LEU A 49 9.78 -16.19 12.87
CA LEU A 49 9.91 -17.44 13.61
C LEU A 49 9.88 -18.70 12.73
N VAL A 50 9.32 -18.62 11.53
CA VAL A 50 9.17 -19.76 10.61
C VAL A 50 10.30 -19.77 9.59
N ALA A 51 11.05 -20.88 9.55
CA ALA A 51 12.22 -21.01 8.67
C ALA A 51 11.86 -21.05 7.16
N ASP A 52 10.74 -21.69 6.81
CA ASP A 52 10.23 -21.73 5.43
C ASP A 52 8.77 -21.22 5.37
N PRO A 53 8.58 -19.90 5.15
CA PRO A 53 7.26 -19.33 5.00
C PRO A 53 6.51 -19.82 3.75
N ALA A 54 7.23 -20.25 2.70
CA ALA A 54 6.62 -20.66 1.45
C ALA A 54 5.90 -22.01 1.58
N ALA A 55 6.43 -22.92 2.40
CA ALA A 55 5.76 -24.18 2.72
C ALA A 55 4.43 -23.97 3.47
N ALA A 56 4.32 -22.92 4.29
CA ALA A 56 3.13 -22.57 5.05
C ALA A 56 2.32 -21.42 4.41
N TRP A 57 2.34 -21.31 3.08
CA TRP A 57 1.73 -20.18 2.36
C TRP A 57 0.25 -19.90 2.71
N PRO A 58 -0.66 -20.88 2.95
CA PRO A 58 -2.05 -20.55 3.26
C PRO A 58 -2.18 -19.86 4.62
N PHE A 59 -1.35 -20.26 5.58
CA PHE A 59 -1.30 -19.68 6.92
C PHE A 59 -0.84 -18.21 6.85
N PHE A 60 0.25 -17.94 6.13
CA PHE A 60 0.76 -16.57 5.97
C PHE A 60 -0.19 -15.67 5.18
N LEU A 61 -0.87 -16.23 4.17
CA LEU A 61 -1.89 -15.50 3.42
C LEU A 61 -3.13 -15.20 4.27
N ALA A 62 -3.55 -16.12 5.15
CA ALA A 62 -4.62 -15.85 6.11
C ALA A 62 -4.21 -14.73 7.09
N LEU A 63 -2.97 -14.77 7.57
CA LEU A 63 -2.43 -13.79 8.51
C LEU A 63 -2.25 -12.41 7.88
N SER A 64 -2.13 -12.32 6.55
CA SER A 64 -2.07 -11.05 5.82
C SER A 64 -3.37 -10.24 5.86
N VAL A 65 -4.45 -10.77 6.44
CA VAL A 65 -5.70 -10.03 6.66
C VAL A 65 -5.49 -8.76 7.49
N THR A 66 -4.47 -8.73 8.36
CA THR A 66 -4.13 -7.54 9.17
C THR A 66 -3.59 -6.38 8.33
N ILE A 67 -3.11 -6.65 7.11
CA ILE A 67 -2.50 -5.65 6.24
C ILE A 67 -3.55 -4.62 5.83
N ALA A 68 -4.76 -5.04 5.45
CA ALA A 68 -5.78 -4.15 4.92
C ALA A 68 -6.19 -3.01 5.87
N PRO A 69 -6.54 -3.24 7.15
CA PRO A 69 -6.82 -2.15 8.08
C PRO A 69 -5.57 -1.32 8.39
N SER A 70 -4.37 -1.92 8.40
CA SER A 70 -3.12 -1.17 8.58
C SER A 70 -2.82 -0.21 7.42
N LEU A 71 -3.14 -0.62 6.18
CA LEU A 71 -3.07 0.22 4.98
C LEU A 71 -4.02 1.41 5.08
N ALA A 72 -5.25 1.20 5.58
CA ALA A 72 -6.19 2.30 5.79
C ALA A 72 -5.67 3.32 6.82
N GLY A 73 -4.99 2.85 7.88
CA GLY A 73 -4.33 3.71 8.85
C GLY A 73 -3.22 4.55 8.22
N ILE A 74 -2.28 3.93 7.52
CA ILE A 74 -1.13 4.66 6.95
C ILE A 74 -1.57 5.63 5.84
N PHE A 75 -2.54 5.26 5.00
CA PHE A 75 -3.08 6.16 3.99
C PHE A 75 -3.79 7.38 4.60
N ALA A 76 -4.43 7.22 5.77
CA ALA A 76 -4.99 8.36 6.48
C ALA A 76 -3.90 9.28 7.05
N ALA A 77 -2.79 8.72 7.52
CA ALA A 77 -1.62 9.49 7.95
C ALA A 77 -0.97 10.25 6.77
N PHE A 78 -0.87 9.63 5.59
CA PHE A 78 -0.35 10.28 4.39
C PHE A 78 -1.28 11.39 3.87
N ARG A 79 -2.59 11.16 3.91
CA ARG A 79 -3.57 12.21 3.61
C ARG A 79 -3.39 13.42 4.52
N ALA A 80 -3.33 13.20 5.83
CA ALA A 80 -3.12 14.28 6.79
C ALA A 80 -1.77 14.99 6.56
N LEU A 81 -0.70 14.24 6.31
CA LEU A 81 0.62 14.81 6.00
C LEU A 81 0.59 15.70 4.74
N ASN A 82 -0.10 15.26 3.70
CA ASN A 82 -0.22 16.00 2.44
C ASN A 82 -1.11 17.24 2.57
N ASP A 83 -2.15 17.19 3.40
CA ASP A 83 -3.08 18.30 3.60
C ASP A 83 -2.49 19.39 4.53
N ASP A 84 -1.75 19.02 5.58
CA ASP A 84 -1.29 19.93 6.65
C ASP A 84 0.23 20.25 6.62
N GLY A 85 0.98 19.75 5.63
CA GLY A 85 2.35 20.21 5.30
C GLY A 85 3.49 19.94 6.30
N GLY A 86 3.24 19.24 7.42
CA GLY A 86 4.28 18.78 8.35
C GLY A 86 3.99 18.93 9.84
N ALA A 87 2.96 19.69 10.25
CA ALA A 87 2.57 19.88 11.66
C ALA A 87 1.66 18.76 12.22
N VAL A 88 1.67 17.59 11.59
CA VAL A 88 0.69 16.52 11.83
C VAL A 88 1.13 15.64 12.99
N LYS A 89 0.15 15.09 13.72
CA LYS A 89 0.34 13.98 14.67
C LYS A 89 0.13 12.64 13.93
N PRO A 90 1.16 12.07 13.26
CA PRO A 90 1.01 10.90 12.38
C PRO A 90 0.40 9.69 13.09
N VAL A 91 0.77 9.47 14.36
CA VAL A 91 0.22 8.39 15.18
C VAL A 91 -1.30 8.53 15.36
N ALA A 92 -1.77 9.74 15.68
CA ALA A 92 -3.18 10.00 15.85
C ALA A 92 -3.96 9.88 14.53
N ALA A 93 -3.37 10.35 13.42
CA ALA A 93 -3.95 10.22 12.09
C ALA A 93 -4.07 8.75 11.68
N PHE A 94 -3.02 7.96 11.89
CA PHE A 94 -3.01 6.52 11.64
C PHE A 94 -4.11 5.80 12.44
N LEU A 95 -4.15 5.99 13.76
CA LEU A 95 -5.11 5.31 14.62
C LEU A 95 -6.56 5.71 14.31
N ARG A 96 -6.80 6.99 13.99
CA ARG A 96 -8.12 7.46 13.59
C ARG A 96 -8.56 6.85 12.26
N GLY A 97 -7.66 6.82 11.27
CA GLY A 97 -7.91 6.18 9.98
C GLY A 97 -8.16 4.68 10.10
N TYR A 98 -7.30 4.00 10.86
CA TYR A 98 -7.41 2.58 11.16
C TYR A 98 -8.79 2.25 11.77
N LYS A 99 -9.20 2.96 12.82
CA LYS A 99 -10.48 2.73 13.51
C LYS A 99 -11.68 3.07 12.63
N ARG A 100 -11.67 4.23 11.95
CA ARG A 100 -12.79 4.69 11.11
C ARG A 100 -13.03 3.74 9.92
N SER A 101 -11.95 3.25 9.33
CA SER A 101 -12.03 2.42 8.12
C SER A 101 -11.97 0.93 8.43
N PHE A 102 -11.89 0.51 9.71
CA PHE A 102 -11.63 -0.88 10.10
C PHE A 102 -12.59 -1.86 9.44
N ALA A 103 -13.90 -1.69 9.61
CA ALA A 103 -14.89 -2.63 9.08
C ALA A 103 -14.82 -2.74 7.55
N LYS A 104 -14.74 -1.59 6.86
CA LYS A 104 -14.66 -1.53 5.39
C LYS A 104 -13.36 -2.15 4.88
N ALA A 105 -12.22 -1.80 5.48
CA ALA A 105 -10.91 -2.29 5.08
C ALA A 105 -10.70 -3.77 5.43
N ALA A 106 -11.17 -4.22 6.60
CA ALA A 106 -11.12 -5.62 7.00
C ALA A 106 -11.97 -6.50 6.08
N LEU A 107 -13.16 -6.03 5.66
CA LEU A 107 -13.99 -6.75 4.69
C LEU A 107 -13.29 -6.88 3.32
N LEU A 108 -12.68 -5.79 2.83
CA LEU A 108 -11.89 -5.81 1.60
C LEU A 108 -10.69 -6.75 1.71
N GLY A 109 -9.96 -6.69 2.83
CA GLY A 109 -8.83 -7.56 3.10
C GLY A 109 -9.22 -9.03 3.19
N ALA A 110 -10.28 -9.36 3.92
CA ALA A 110 -10.78 -10.72 4.05
C ALA A 110 -11.25 -11.28 2.70
N GLY A 111 -11.97 -10.47 1.90
CA GLY A 111 -12.37 -10.86 0.55
C GLY A 111 -11.17 -11.11 -0.37
N ALA A 112 -10.16 -10.25 -0.30
CA ALA A 112 -8.92 -10.43 -1.07
C ALA A 112 -8.15 -11.68 -0.66
N VAL A 113 -8.00 -11.91 0.65
CA VAL A 113 -7.35 -13.11 1.19
C VAL A 113 -8.09 -14.37 0.78
N ALA A 114 -9.43 -14.39 0.88
CA ALA A 114 -10.24 -15.52 0.45
C ALA A 114 -10.08 -15.82 -1.05
N MET A 115 -10.10 -14.77 -1.89
CA MET A 115 -9.88 -14.91 -3.33
C MET A 115 -8.47 -15.42 -3.65
N LEU A 116 -7.43 -14.87 -2.99
CA LEU A 116 -6.05 -15.29 -3.18
C LEU A 116 -5.80 -16.72 -2.68
N LEU A 117 -6.46 -17.13 -1.59
CA LEU A 117 -6.42 -18.52 -1.11
C LEU A 117 -7.04 -19.46 -2.14
N PHE A 118 -8.21 -19.11 -2.67
CA PHE A 118 -8.87 -19.89 -3.73
C PHE A 118 -7.96 -20.03 -4.96
N LEU A 119 -7.43 -18.91 -5.46
CA LEU A 119 -6.49 -18.91 -6.60
C LEU A 119 -5.19 -19.67 -6.31
N GLY A 120 -4.67 -19.60 -5.08
CA GLY A 120 -3.47 -20.33 -4.66
C GLY A 120 -3.71 -21.84 -4.60
N VAL A 121 -4.87 -22.27 -4.13
CA VAL A 121 -5.28 -23.69 -4.15
C VAL A 121 -5.45 -24.16 -5.59
N ASP A 122 -6.14 -23.40 -6.43
CA ASP A 122 -6.30 -23.70 -7.85
C ASP A 122 -4.94 -23.86 -8.53
N LEU A 123 -4.00 -22.95 -8.27
CA LEU A 123 -2.65 -23.03 -8.81
C LEU A 123 -1.90 -24.29 -8.34
N ALA A 124 -2.00 -24.64 -7.07
CA ALA A 124 -1.37 -25.84 -6.52
C ALA A 124 -1.95 -27.14 -7.12
N VAL A 125 -3.28 -27.18 -7.33
CA VAL A 125 -3.96 -28.29 -8.00
C VAL A 125 -3.53 -28.37 -9.47
N LEU A 126 -3.43 -27.24 -10.17
CA LEU A 126 -2.97 -27.20 -11.55
C LEU A 126 -1.52 -27.67 -11.70
N GLN A 127 -0.64 -27.25 -10.80
CA GLN A 127 0.77 -27.63 -10.83
C GLN A 127 0.97 -29.12 -10.54
N SER A 128 0.20 -29.69 -9.60
CA SER A 128 0.26 -31.11 -9.27
C SER A 128 -0.33 -32.01 -10.36
N ASN A 129 -1.23 -31.48 -11.20
CA ASN A 129 -1.92 -32.23 -12.25
C ASN A 129 -1.57 -31.75 -13.67
N ALA A 130 -0.46 -31.02 -13.84
CA ALA A 130 -0.13 -30.28 -15.06
C ALA A 130 -0.05 -31.17 -16.32
N GLN A 131 0.36 -32.43 -16.17
CA GLN A 131 0.46 -33.42 -17.24
C GLN A 131 -0.91 -33.94 -17.71
N THR A 132 -1.94 -33.83 -16.86
CA THR A 132 -3.27 -34.41 -17.09
C THR A 132 -4.31 -33.38 -17.50
N VAL A 133 -4.09 -32.10 -17.21
CA VAL A 133 -5.03 -31.01 -17.50
C VAL A 133 -4.66 -30.34 -18.82
N PRO A 134 -5.46 -30.51 -19.90
CA PRO A 134 -5.24 -29.80 -21.15
C PRO A 134 -5.34 -28.29 -20.92
N GLY A 135 -4.33 -27.52 -21.37
CA GLY A 135 -4.35 -26.06 -21.25
C GLY A 135 -3.83 -25.50 -19.91
N ALA A 136 -3.25 -26.33 -19.03
CA ALA A 136 -2.63 -25.86 -17.78
C ALA A 136 -1.64 -24.69 -17.99
N ALA A 137 -0.90 -24.71 -19.11
CA ALA A 137 0.03 -23.63 -19.49
C ALA A 137 -0.62 -22.24 -19.67
N LEU A 138 -1.91 -22.19 -20.06
CA LEU A 138 -2.65 -20.93 -20.23
C LEU A 138 -3.36 -20.51 -18.94
N LEU A 139 -3.75 -21.46 -18.10
CA LEU A 139 -4.46 -21.19 -16.86
C LEU A 139 -3.53 -20.60 -15.77
N VAL A 140 -2.27 -21.03 -15.71
CA VAL A 140 -1.28 -20.48 -14.77
C VAL A 140 -1.12 -18.95 -14.91
N PRO A 141 -0.79 -18.39 -16.10
CA PRO A 141 -0.66 -16.94 -16.24
C PRO A 141 -2.00 -16.21 -16.02
N LEU A 142 -3.13 -16.83 -16.36
CA LEU A 142 -4.45 -16.27 -16.06
C LEU A 142 -4.67 -16.12 -14.55
N ILE A 143 -4.36 -17.15 -13.76
CA ILE A 143 -4.45 -17.11 -12.29
C ILE A 143 -3.57 -15.98 -11.73
N VAL A 144 -2.35 -15.84 -12.23
CA VAL A 144 -1.42 -14.76 -11.82
C VAL A 144 -2.01 -13.38 -12.13
N VAL A 145 -2.62 -13.20 -13.30
CA VAL A 145 -3.27 -11.94 -13.68
C VAL A 145 -4.47 -11.65 -12.76
N VAL A 146 -5.31 -12.64 -12.46
CA VAL A 146 -6.46 -12.46 -11.56
C VAL A 146 -6.00 -12.14 -10.14
N ALA A 147 -4.93 -12.78 -9.65
CA ALA A 147 -4.32 -12.46 -8.36
C ALA A 147 -3.78 -11.01 -8.34
N ALA A 148 -3.07 -10.60 -9.39
CA ALA A 148 -2.57 -9.23 -9.53
C ALA A 148 -3.71 -8.20 -9.54
N VAL A 149 -4.78 -8.44 -10.30
CA VAL A 149 -5.98 -7.59 -10.33
C VAL A 149 -6.65 -7.53 -8.96
N THR A 150 -6.74 -8.67 -8.25
CA THR A 150 -7.31 -8.73 -6.89
C THR A 150 -6.54 -7.83 -5.93
N VAL A 151 -5.19 -7.90 -5.95
CA VAL A 151 -4.33 -7.05 -5.11
C VAL A 151 -4.48 -5.58 -5.50
N SER A 152 -4.39 -5.25 -6.79
CA SER A 152 -4.56 -3.87 -7.30
C SER A 152 -5.90 -3.27 -6.92
N LEU A 153 -6.98 -4.02 -7.11
CA LEU A 153 -8.33 -3.59 -6.78
C LEU A 153 -8.47 -3.33 -5.28
N THR A 154 -7.95 -4.24 -4.45
CA THR A 154 -8.06 -4.16 -2.99
C THR A 154 -7.31 -2.95 -2.44
N VAL A 155 -6.06 -2.75 -2.85
CA VAL A 155 -5.23 -1.62 -2.36
C VAL A 155 -5.83 -0.29 -2.82
N THR A 156 -6.28 -0.21 -4.07
CA THR A 156 -6.96 0.99 -4.61
C THR A 156 -8.27 1.26 -3.87
N ALA A 157 -9.06 0.22 -3.58
CA ALA A 157 -10.31 0.35 -2.83
C ALA A 157 -10.08 0.81 -1.39
N ILE A 158 -9.02 0.31 -0.72
CA ILE A 158 -8.63 0.78 0.63
C ILE A 158 -8.25 2.26 0.60
N ALA A 159 -7.47 2.70 -0.41
CA ALA A 159 -7.20 4.12 -0.61
C ALA A 159 -8.50 4.90 -0.84
N GLY A 160 -9.42 4.39 -1.65
CA GLY A 160 -10.73 4.99 -1.90
C GLY A 160 -11.59 5.14 -0.64
N VAL A 161 -11.59 4.15 0.27
CA VAL A 161 -12.28 4.24 1.57
C VAL A 161 -11.74 5.39 2.43
N VAL A 162 -10.43 5.65 2.36
CA VAL A 162 -9.78 6.74 3.11
C VAL A 162 -9.98 8.10 2.44
N LEU A 163 -9.94 8.15 1.11
CA LEU A 163 -10.08 9.39 0.33
C LEU A 163 -11.53 9.86 0.28
N LEU A 164 -12.48 8.93 0.15
CA LEU A 164 -13.91 9.18 -0.04
C LEU A 164 -14.74 8.48 1.05
N PRO A 165 -14.67 8.95 2.31
CA PRO A 165 -15.26 8.23 3.44
C PRO A 165 -16.80 8.10 3.36
N GLU A 166 -17.45 9.08 2.72
CA GLU A 166 -18.91 9.13 2.53
C GLU A 166 -19.39 8.30 1.33
N ALA A 167 -18.48 7.80 0.49
CA ALA A 167 -18.86 7.01 -0.68
C ALA A 167 -19.30 5.59 -0.29
N SER A 168 -20.26 5.06 -1.06
CA SER A 168 -20.70 3.68 -0.91
C SER A 168 -19.59 2.70 -1.32
N MET A 169 -19.52 1.53 -0.67
CA MET A 169 -18.54 0.50 -1.01
C MET A 169 -18.64 0.05 -2.47
N LYS A 170 -19.87 -0.04 -2.99
CA LYS A 170 -20.14 -0.40 -4.38
C LYS A 170 -19.56 0.65 -5.35
N SER A 171 -19.70 1.93 -5.03
CA SER A 171 -19.12 3.01 -5.83
C SER A 171 -17.59 2.98 -5.80
N ILE A 172 -17.00 2.76 -4.62
CA ILE A 172 -15.54 2.64 -4.46
C ILE A 172 -15.00 1.46 -5.26
N LEU A 173 -15.62 0.28 -5.18
CA LEU A 173 -15.19 -0.90 -5.93
C LEU A 173 -15.31 -0.70 -7.44
N LYS A 174 -16.43 -0.14 -7.92
CA LYS A 174 -16.60 0.18 -9.34
C LYS A 174 -15.55 1.16 -9.84
N ALA A 175 -15.30 2.23 -9.09
CA ALA A 175 -14.27 3.21 -9.43
C ALA A 175 -12.87 2.59 -9.41
N SER A 176 -12.57 1.75 -8.42
CA SER A 176 -11.27 1.07 -8.29
C SER A 176 -11.05 0.09 -9.45
N LEU A 177 -12.09 -0.64 -9.86
CA LEU A 177 -12.04 -1.55 -11.02
C LEU A 177 -11.83 -0.76 -12.32
N PHE A 178 -12.58 0.32 -12.51
CA PHE A 178 -12.43 1.19 -13.66
C PHE A 178 -11.02 1.78 -13.75
N LEU A 179 -10.48 2.26 -12.63
CA LEU A 179 -9.11 2.78 -12.54
C LEU A 179 -8.06 1.71 -12.82
N ALA A 180 -8.25 0.50 -12.28
CA ALA A 180 -7.32 -0.62 -12.49
C ALA A 180 -7.17 -0.99 -13.97
N VAL A 181 -8.27 -0.95 -14.73
CA VAL A 181 -8.30 -1.25 -16.16
C VAL A 181 -7.85 -0.06 -17.02
N GLN A 182 -8.41 1.12 -16.77
CA GLN A 182 -8.14 2.31 -17.59
C GLN A 182 -6.68 2.79 -17.43
N ARG A 183 -6.12 2.65 -16.23
CA ARG A 183 -4.76 3.09 -15.88
C ARG A 183 -3.91 1.91 -15.43
N TRP A 184 -3.90 0.85 -16.22
CA TRP A 184 -3.14 -0.38 -15.94
C TRP A 184 -1.66 -0.15 -15.61
N TYR A 185 -1.04 0.89 -16.18
CA TYR A 185 0.36 1.25 -15.89
C TYR A 185 0.56 1.70 -14.43
N LEU A 186 -0.42 2.38 -13.81
CA LEU A 186 -0.38 2.73 -12.38
C LEU A 186 -0.56 1.50 -11.51
N SER A 187 -1.45 0.58 -11.91
CA SER A 187 -1.64 -0.70 -11.24
C SER A 187 -0.36 -1.53 -11.28
N LEU A 188 0.32 -1.58 -12.42
CA LEU A 188 1.59 -2.29 -12.58
C LEU A 188 2.69 -1.66 -11.71
N ALA A 189 2.84 -0.33 -11.73
CA ALA A 189 3.81 0.35 -10.86
C ALA A 189 3.53 0.08 -9.38
N MET A 190 2.26 0.09 -8.96
CA MET A 190 1.86 -0.26 -7.61
C MET A 190 2.24 -1.70 -7.25
N LEU A 191 2.00 -2.66 -8.15
CA LEU A 191 2.37 -4.07 -7.95
C LEU A 191 3.88 -4.25 -7.81
N VAL A 192 4.68 -3.52 -8.59
CA VAL A 192 6.14 -3.51 -8.46
C VAL A 192 6.57 -3.01 -7.09
N LEU A 193 6.01 -1.89 -6.63
CA LEU A 193 6.32 -1.32 -5.31
C LEU A 193 5.91 -2.25 -4.16
N LEU A 194 4.73 -2.87 -4.25
CA LEU A 194 4.29 -3.89 -3.30
C LEU A 194 5.20 -5.13 -3.34
N GLY A 195 5.62 -5.56 -4.52
CA GLY A 195 6.56 -6.66 -4.71
C GLY A 195 7.90 -6.39 -4.03
N ILE A 196 8.40 -5.15 -4.10
CA ILE A 196 9.61 -4.73 -3.37
C ILE A 196 9.39 -4.81 -1.86
N ILE A 197 8.25 -4.32 -1.34
CA ILE A 197 7.92 -4.40 0.09
C ILE A 197 7.86 -5.85 0.56
N VAL A 198 7.14 -6.71 -0.17
CA VAL A 198 6.98 -8.14 0.15
C VAL A 198 8.33 -8.84 0.10
N SER A 199 9.13 -8.62 -0.93
CA SER A 199 10.47 -9.21 -1.05
C SER A 199 11.37 -8.80 0.10
N ALA A 200 11.38 -7.51 0.47
CA ALA A 200 12.14 -7.02 1.61
C ALA A 200 11.66 -7.65 2.93
N ALA A 201 10.36 -7.79 3.12
CA ALA A 201 9.78 -8.40 4.32
C ALA A 201 10.07 -9.91 4.43
N VAL A 202 10.17 -10.63 3.31
CA VAL A 202 10.52 -12.06 3.33
C VAL A 202 12.03 -12.25 3.56
N MET A 203 12.87 -11.44 2.91
CA MET A 203 14.33 -11.58 3.03
C MET A 203 14.88 -11.08 4.38
N GLN A 204 14.27 -10.03 4.94
CA GLN A 204 14.68 -9.41 6.20
C GLN A 204 13.43 -8.93 6.96
N PRO A 205 12.68 -9.81 7.67
CA PRO A 205 11.40 -9.45 8.27
C PRO A 205 11.42 -8.22 9.18
N VAL A 206 12.46 -8.06 9.99
CA VAL A 206 12.55 -6.93 10.93
C VAL A 206 12.94 -5.64 10.20
N LEU A 207 14.01 -5.65 9.41
CA LEU A 207 14.52 -4.44 8.74
C LEU A 207 13.64 -4.02 7.56
N GLY A 208 13.17 -5.00 6.78
CA GLY A 208 12.33 -4.82 5.61
C GLY A 208 10.98 -4.19 5.94
N ILE A 209 10.43 -4.45 7.14
CA ILE A 209 9.17 -3.86 7.59
C ILE A 209 9.41 -2.54 8.34
N ALA A 210 10.54 -2.39 9.03
CA ALA A 210 10.82 -1.19 9.83
C ALA A 210 11.20 0.06 9.01
N LEU A 211 11.72 -0.08 7.79
CA LEU A 211 12.30 1.05 7.05
C LEU A 211 11.69 1.28 5.66
N ALA A 212 11.43 0.22 4.91
CA ALA A 212 11.03 0.31 3.50
C ALA A 212 9.54 0.64 3.22
N PRO A 213 8.53 0.20 4.01
CA PRO A 213 7.15 0.23 3.56
C PRO A 213 6.58 1.65 3.39
N ALA A 214 6.77 2.54 4.37
CA ALA A 214 6.13 3.85 4.38
C ALA A 214 6.44 4.71 3.14
N PRO A 215 7.70 4.92 2.70
CA PRO A 215 7.95 5.72 1.50
C PRO A 215 7.37 5.07 0.23
N LEU A 216 7.46 3.75 0.08
CA LEU A 216 6.90 3.05 -1.08
C LEU A 216 5.36 3.09 -1.08
N LEU A 217 4.74 2.93 0.08
CA LEU A 217 3.31 3.06 0.28
C LEU A 217 2.83 4.50 0.09
N PHE A 218 3.66 5.50 0.37
CA PHE A 218 3.34 6.90 0.09
C PHE A 218 3.23 7.15 -1.42
N VAL A 219 4.13 6.57 -2.23
CA VAL A 219 4.03 6.61 -3.69
C VAL A 219 2.77 5.90 -4.19
N ILE A 220 2.47 4.71 -3.65
CA ILE A 220 1.24 3.97 -3.97
C ILE A 220 -0.01 4.81 -3.66
N TRP A 221 -0.06 5.39 -2.46
CA TRP A 221 -1.17 6.24 -2.03
C TRP A 221 -1.29 7.50 -2.91
N SER A 222 -0.17 8.13 -3.25
CA SER A 222 -0.13 9.32 -4.11
C SER A 222 -0.68 9.00 -5.51
N ASN A 223 -0.30 7.85 -6.07
CA ASN A 223 -0.84 7.36 -7.35
C ASN A 223 -2.35 7.13 -7.29
N ALA A 224 -2.84 6.51 -6.22
CA ALA A 224 -4.27 6.28 -6.03
C ALA A 224 -5.05 7.58 -5.85
N SER A 225 -4.53 8.51 -5.03
CA SER A 225 -5.10 9.84 -4.83
C SER A 225 -5.24 10.61 -6.13
N TYR A 226 -4.16 10.64 -6.93
CA TYR A 226 -4.17 11.25 -8.25
C TYR A 226 -5.23 10.61 -9.17
N ALA A 227 -5.31 9.28 -9.20
CA ALA A 227 -6.25 8.56 -10.03
C ALA A 227 -7.72 8.87 -9.66
N PHE A 228 -8.05 8.89 -8.35
CA PHE A 228 -9.39 9.27 -7.89
C PHE A 228 -9.73 10.73 -8.19
N HIS A 229 -8.80 11.65 -7.97
CA HIS A 229 -9.02 13.07 -8.30
C HIS A 229 -9.22 13.30 -9.80
N ALA A 230 -8.52 12.56 -10.66
CA ALA A 230 -8.69 12.67 -12.11
C ALA A 230 -10.11 12.26 -12.55
N VAL A 231 -10.66 11.19 -11.98
CA VAL A 231 -12.02 10.71 -12.31
C VAL A 231 -13.10 11.68 -11.84
N LEU A 232 -12.95 12.25 -10.64
CA LEU A 232 -13.91 13.21 -10.08
C LEU A 232 -13.96 14.54 -10.83
N ARG A 233 -12.89 14.93 -11.53
CA ARG A 233 -12.87 16.14 -12.38
C ARG A 233 -13.49 15.91 -13.76
N SER A 234 -13.61 14.66 -14.20
CA SER A 234 -14.18 14.28 -15.49
C SER A 234 -15.66 13.90 -15.43
N ALA A 235 -16.24 13.84 -14.23
CA ALA A 235 -17.66 13.56 -13.97
C ALA A 235 -18.41 14.87 -13.70
#